data_AF-A0A962VAD4-F1
#
_entry.id   AF-A0A962VAD4-F1
#
_cell.length_a   1.000
_cell.length_b   1.000
_cell.length_c   1.000
_cell.angle_alpha   90.00
_cell.angle_beta   90.00
_cell.angle_gamma   90.00
#
_symmetry.space_group_name_H-M   'P 1'
#
loop_
_entity.id
_entity.type
_entity.pdbx_description
1 polymer ?
#
loop_
_entity_poly.entity_id
_entity_poly.type
_entity_poly.pdbx_seq_one_letter_code
_entity_poly.pdbx_strand_id
1 'polypeptide(L)'
;MDSQVLVQSLSKVTKEWTKQRKQEERNHQAVLRRDEVMMRSHRMTILDAAYDVMHQAYMAASANNTLPAHARQIMYAARDHIQRRTGRTLNDQYFTQTLVPNYLQSFPNETADWDVVFDARGHFIEPHTNREVPLGTLAVRDYLNGETSSYLSETVTTLFPTLGPKNRFNAILFLEKEGFMPLLQKARLAQRYDIAIMSTKGVSSTAARQLVDQLCSASDISSVPLLILRDFDKAGFTIAATLQKDTQRYQFENLVDAYDLGLRLADVQAYDLPAETVSYGKSDPQYNLRENGATEEEIAFLCQGQGFSGYRGHRVELNAFTSDKLLAWIEDKLQQQGIKKVIPDFETLTEAYQRALTQIHIDNALASAKTEIQDRVKQVILPKNTRQAIDEALKKNPADSWDDVLLDIAKKRYSTTIQTLKQK
;
A
#
# COMPACT_ATOMS: atom_id res chain seq x y z
N MET A 1 1.66 -50.28 -39.83
CA MET A 1 1.49 -49.72 -38.47
C MET A 1 1.86 -50.82 -37.50
N ASP A 2 2.90 -50.60 -36.70
CA ASP A 2 3.51 -51.65 -35.89
C ASP A 2 2.61 -51.97 -34.68
N SER A 3 2.09 -53.20 -34.65
CA SER A 3 1.14 -53.68 -33.63
C SER A 3 1.68 -53.49 -32.21
N GLN A 4 3.00 -53.61 -32.03
CA GLN A 4 3.66 -53.47 -30.72
C GLN A 4 3.61 -52.04 -30.20
N VAL A 5 3.76 -51.03 -31.06
CA VAL A 5 3.70 -49.61 -30.68
C VAL A 5 2.28 -49.23 -30.24
N LEU A 6 1.27 -49.81 -30.91
CA LEU A 6 -0.14 -49.62 -30.57
C LEU A 6 -0.48 -50.21 -29.20
N VAL A 7 -0.02 -51.43 -28.92
CA VAL A 7 -0.22 -52.11 -27.62
C VAL A 7 0.49 -51.38 -26.48
N GLN A 8 1.72 -50.90 -26.70
CA GLN A 8 2.45 -50.12 -25.69
C GLN A 8 1.77 -48.79 -25.40
N SER A 9 1.26 -48.12 -26.42
CA SER A 9 0.53 -46.85 -26.26
C SER A 9 -0.78 -47.06 -25.52
N LEU A 10 -1.57 -48.07 -25.89
CA LEU A 10 -2.81 -48.45 -25.19
C LEU A 10 -2.55 -48.85 -23.73
N SER A 11 -1.49 -49.60 -23.46
CA SER A 11 -1.11 -50.01 -22.10
C SER A 11 -0.69 -48.80 -21.25
N LYS A 12 0.01 -47.82 -21.84
CA LYS A 12 0.42 -46.60 -21.14
C LYS A 12 -0.77 -45.73 -20.76
N VAL A 13 -1.74 -45.57 -21.67
CA VAL A 13 -2.95 -44.75 -21.43
C VAL A 13 -3.92 -45.44 -20.45
N THR A 14 -4.02 -46.77 -20.49
CA THR A 14 -4.94 -47.53 -19.62
C THR A 14 -4.34 -47.87 -18.25
N LYS A 15 -3.04 -47.67 -18.03
CA LYS A 15 -2.34 -48.04 -16.79
C LYS A 15 -2.98 -47.47 -15.52
N GLU A 16 -3.31 -46.18 -15.52
CA GLU A 16 -3.94 -45.53 -14.37
C GLU A 16 -5.38 -46.03 -14.16
N TRP A 17 -6.10 -46.34 -15.24
CA TRP A 17 -7.43 -46.93 -15.17
C TRP A 17 -7.40 -48.36 -14.59
N THR A 18 -6.45 -49.18 -15.02
CA THR A 18 -6.24 -50.53 -14.48
C THR A 18 -5.86 -50.49 -13.00
N LYS A 19 -5.02 -49.53 -12.60
CA LYS A 19 -4.65 -49.30 -11.19
C LYS A 19 -5.85 -48.92 -10.35
N GLN A 20 -6.68 -48.01 -10.84
CA GLN A 20 -7.93 -47.61 -10.20
C GLN A 20 -8.89 -48.81 -10.06
N ARG A 21 -9.10 -49.62 -11.12
CA ARG A 21 -9.93 -50.82 -11.07
C ARG A 21 -9.43 -51.88 -10.08
N LYS A 22 -8.13 -52.14 -10.02
CA LYS A 22 -7.54 -53.04 -9.01
C LYS A 22 -7.69 -52.52 -7.58
N GLN A 23 -7.75 -51.20 -7.40
CA GLN A 23 -7.99 -50.59 -6.10
C GLN A 23 -9.47 -50.66 -5.68
N GLU A 24 -10.38 -50.58 -6.65
CA GLU A 24 -11.82 -50.84 -6.47
C GLU A 24 -12.11 -52.27 -6.03
N GLU A 25 -11.44 -53.27 -6.62
CA GLU A 25 -11.56 -54.68 -6.22
C GLU A 25 -11.11 -54.93 -4.77
N ARG A 26 -10.09 -54.20 -4.30
CA ARG A 26 -9.53 -54.36 -2.95
C ARG A 26 -10.26 -53.57 -1.88
N ASN A 27 -10.97 -52.50 -2.28
CA ASN A 27 -11.64 -51.61 -1.35
C ASN A 27 -12.89 -51.01 -1.98
N HIS A 28 -14.06 -51.43 -1.48
CA HIS A 28 -15.35 -50.91 -1.93
C HIS A 28 -15.47 -49.38 -1.80
N GLN A 29 -14.74 -48.75 -0.86
CA GLN A 29 -14.65 -47.29 -0.72
C GLN A 29 -13.91 -46.60 -1.88
N ALA A 30 -13.16 -47.33 -2.70
CA ALA A 30 -12.54 -46.78 -3.90
C ALA A 30 -13.55 -46.66 -5.07
N VAL A 31 -14.55 -47.54 -5.13
CA VAL A 31 -15.70 -47.41 -6.06
C VAL A 31 -16.50 -46.17 -5.69
N LEU A 32 -16.86 -46.04 -4.40
CA LEU A 32 -17.58 -44.87 -3.90
C LEU A 32 -16.80 -43.57 -4.13
N ARG A 33 -15.47 -43.56 -3.95
CA ARG A 33 -14.63 -42.40 -4.25
C ARG A 33 -14.55 -42.08 -5.74
N ARG A 34 -14.47 -43.08 -6.62
CA ARG A 34 -14.53 -42.84 -8.07
C ARG A 34 -15.86 -42.22 -8.44
N ASP A 35 -16.96 -42.81 -7.97
CA ASP A 35 -18.30 -42.31 -8.25
C ASP A 35 -18.51 -40.92 -7.64
N GLU A 36 -17.97 -40.63 -6.46
CA GLU A 36 -17.95 -39.29 -5.87
C GLU A 36 -17.15 -38.30 -6.73
N VAL A 37 -15.98 -38.69 -7.25
CA VAL A 37 -15.13 -37.84 -8.11
C VAL A 37 -15.76 -37.62 -9.49
N MET A 38 -16.40 -38.64 -10.07
CA MET A 38 -17.07 -38.55 -11.38
C MET A 38 -18.39 -37.77 -11.27
N MET A 39 -19.12 -37.89 -10.16
CA MET A 39 -20.32 -37.11 -9.85
C MET A 39 -20.01 -35.70 -9.31
N ARG A 40 -18.78 -35.41 -8.87
CA ARG A 40 -18.35 -34.07 -8.45
C ARG A 40 -18.48 -33.01 -9.55
N SER A 41 -18.61 -33.42 -10.81
CA SER A 41 -18.82 -32.55 -11.97
C SER A 41 -20.12 -31.72 -11.95
N HIS A 42 -21.04 -31.96 -11.00
CA HIS A 42 -22.32 -31.23 -10.91
C HIS A 42 -22.51 -30.40 -9.63
N ARG A 43 -21.53 -30.36 -8.72
CA ARG A 43 -21.62 -29.43 -7.58
C ARG A 43 -21.11 -28.07 -8.05
N MET A 44 -22.02 -27.09 -8.09
CA MET A 44 -21.66 -25.71 -8.36
C MET A 44 -20.46 -25.29 -7.52
N THR A 45 -19.42 -24.80 -8.18
CA THR A 45 -18.23 -24.30 -7.50
C THR A 45 -18.45 -22.90 -6.96
N ILE A 46 -17.59 -22.45 -6.06
CA ILE A 46 -17.59 -21.07 -5.59
C ILE A 46 -17.33 -20.10 -6.74
N LEU A 47 -16.51 -20.49 -7.72
CA LEU A 47 -16.22 -19.66 -8.88
C LEU A 47 -17.48 -19.49 -9.74
N ASP A 48 -18.15 -20.59 -10.09
CA ASP A 48 -19.36 -20.54 -10.92
C ASP A 48 -20.46 -19.73 -10.22
N ALA A 49 -20.70 -20.00 -8.92
CA ALA A 49 -21.69 -19.26 -8.15
C ALA A 49 -21.36 -17.77 -8.01
N ALA A 50 -20.07 -17.42 -7.93
CA ALA A 50 -19.64 -16.04 -7.84
C ALA A 50 -19.83 -15.32 -9.16
N TYR A 51 -19.51 -15.98 -10.29
CA TYR A 51 -19.67 -15.41 -11.62
C TYR A 51 -21.17 -15.20 -11.95
N ASP A 52 -22.04 -16.13 -11.55
CA ASP A 52 -23.49 -16.03 -11.72
C ASP A 52 -24.10 -14.77 -11.05
N VAL A 53 -23.55 -14.32 -9.91
CA VAL A 53 -24.10 -13.19 -9.13
C VAL A 53 -23.27 -11.91 -9.23
N MET A 54 -22.08 -11.94 -9.86
CA MET A 54 -21.10 -10.85 -9.78
C MET A 54 -21.68 -9.51 -10.27
N HIS A 55 -22.33 -9.51 -11.44
CA HIS A 55 -22.95 -8.32 -12.00
C HIS A 55 -24.00 -7.73 -11.05
N GLN A 56 -24.91 -8.56 -10.52
CA GLN A 56 -25.96 -8.09 -9.60
C GLN A 56 -25.36 -7.57 -8.28
N ALA A 57 -24.35 -8.26 -7.76
CA ALA A 57 -23.65 -7.86 -6.54
C ALA A 57 -22.90 -6.54 -6.72
N TYR A 58 -22.26 -6.34 -7.89
CA TYR A 58 -21.63 -5.06 -8.23
C TYR A 58 -22.67 -3.95 -8.32
N MET A 59 -23.75 -4.12 -9.08
CA MET A 59 -24.79 -3.11 -9.22
C MET A 59 -25.44 -2.75 -7.88
N ALA A 60 -25.63 -3.72 -6.99
CA ALA A 60 -26.13 -3.46 -5.64
C ALA A 60 -25.13 -2.65 -4.81
N ALA A 61 -23.84 -2.92 -4.92
CA ALA A 61 -22.78 -2.23 -4.18
C ALA A 61 -22.48 -0.82 -4.71
N SER A 62 -22.59 -0.60 -6.03
CA SER A 62 -22.26 0.67 -6.71
C SER A 62 -23.46 1.61 -6.86
N ALA A 63 -24.60 1.31 -6.23
CA ALA A 63 -25.86 2.02 -6.46
C ALA A 63 -26.19 2.12 -7.96
N ASN A 64 -26.19 0.97 -8.64
CA ASN A 64 -26.42 0.82 -10.07
C ASN A 64 -25.39 1.56 -10.95
N ASN A 65 -24.10 1.33 -10.67
CA ASN A 65 -22.94 1.90 -11.36
C ASN A 65 -22.80 3.43 -11.26
N THR A 66 -23.30 4.03 -10.19
CA THR A 66 -23.19 5.49 -9.97
C THR A 66 -22.08 5.89 -9.01
N LEU A 67 -21.65 4.97 -8.14
CA LEU A 67 -20.62 5.19 -7.13
C LEU A 67 -19.54 4.09 -7.18
N PRO A 68 -18.30 4.39 -6.74
CA PRO A 68 -17.27 3.37 -6.59
C PRO A 68 -17.73 2.26 -5.65
N ALA A 69 -17.56 1.00 -6.06
CA ALA A 69 -17.94 -0.16 -5.25
C ALA A 69 -16.72 -0.83 -4.63
N HIS A 70 -16.70 -0.90 -3.31
CA HIS A 70 -15.63 -1.57 -2.59
C HIS A 70 -15.72 -3.09 -2.80
N ALA A 71 -14.60 -3.77 -3.08
CA ALA A 71 -14.60 -5.22 -3.35
C ALA A 71 -15.26 -6.04 -2.22
N ARG A 72 -15.12 -5.60 -0.97
CA ARG A 72 -15.84 -6.18 0.20
C ARG A 72 -17.35 -5.93 0.16
N GLN A 73 -17.84 -4.78 -0.30
CA GLN A 73 -19.28 -4.54 -0.44
C GLN A 73 -19.88 -5.47 -1.50
N ILE A 74 -19.21 -5.62 -2.64
CA ILE A 74 -19.57 -6.61 -3.68
C ILE A 74 -19.60 -8.02 -3.06
N MET A 75 -18.58 -8.36 -2.26
CA MET A 75 -18.53 -9.65 -1.57
C MET A 75 -19.71 -9.84 -0.62
N TYR A 76 -20.07 -8.85 0.19
CA TYR A 76 -21.22 -8.95 1.08
C TYR A 76 -22.55 -9.11 0.32
N ALA A 77 -22.72 -8.40 -0.80
CA ALA A 77 -23.89 -8.55 -1.67
C ALA A 77 -23.96 -9.94 -2.33
N ALA A 78 -22.81 -10.51 -2.73
CA ALA A 78 -22.72 -11.82 -3.37
C ALA A 78 -22.76 -13.01 -2.37
N ARG A 79 -22.35 -12.78 -1.11
CA ARG A 79 -22.03 -13.84 -0.14
C ARG A 79 -23.18 -14.82 0.06
N ASP A 80 -24.37 -14.31 0.33
CA ASP A 80 -25.52 -15.16 0.65
C ASP A 80 -25.91 -16.06 -0.54
N HIS A 81 -25.89 -15.54 -1.76
CA HIS A 81 -26.12 -16.32 -2.98
C HIS A 81 -25.08 -17.45 -3.12
N ILE A 82 -23.79 -17.12 -3.01
CA ILE A 82 -22.70 -18.07 -3.18
C ILE A 82 -22.76 -19.16 -2.10
N GLN A 83 -22.97 -18.78 -0.84
CA GLN A 83 -23.02 -19.74 0.27
C GLN A 83 -24.24 -20.66 0.17
N ARG A 84 -25.41 -20.13 -0.21
CA ARG A 84 -26.62 -20.95 -0.43
C ARG A 84 -26.45 -21.95 -1.57
N ARG A 85 -25.81 -21.56 -2.68
CA ARG A 85 -25.63 -22.45 -3.85
C ARG A 85 -24.51 -23.47 -3.71
N THR A 86 -23.46 -23.16 -2.96
CA THR A 86 -22.28 -24.02 -2.84
C THR A 86 -22.24 -24.82 -1.53
N GLY A 87 -22.98 -24.38 -0.51
CA GLY A 87 -22.92 -24.93 0.85
C GLY A 87 -21.58 -24.70 1.55
N ARG A 88 -20.74 -23.78 1.05
CA ARG A 88 -19.40 -23.49 1.57
C ARG A 88 -19.31 -22.07 2.07
N THR A 89 -18.59 -21.86 3.16
CA THR A 89 -18.28 -20.51 3.64
C THR A 89 -17.35 -19.80 2.67
N LEU A 90 -17.75 -18.60 2.27
CA LEU A 90 -16.95 -17.75 1.39
C LEU A 90 -15.79 -17.11 2.16
N ASN A 91 -14.57 -17.28 1.64
CA ASN A 91 -13.38 -16.62 2.18
C ASN A 91 -13.23 -15.20 1.56
N ASP A 92 -13.11 -14.18 2.41
CA ASP A 92 -13.01 -12.77 2.00
C ASP A 92 -11.79 -12.51 1.11
N GLN A 93 -10.62 -13.00 1.53
CA GLN A 93 -9.37 -12.85 0.77
C GLN A 93 -9.49 -13.52 -0.60
N TYR A 94 -10.06 -14.72 -0.69
CA TYR A 94 -10.25 -15.41 -1.96
C TYR A 94 -11.22 -14.67 -2.88
N PHE A 95 -12.31 -14.11 -2.35
CA PHE A 95 -13.27 -13.35 -3.17
C PHE A 95 -12.64 -12.06 -3.70
N THR A 96 -12.12 -11.22 -2.81
CA THR A 96 -11.56 -9.92 -3.17
C THR A 96 -10.25 -10.03 -3.94
N GLN A 97 -9.39 -11.00 -3.59
CA GLN A 97 -8.07 -11.17 -4.19
C GLN A 97 -8.01 -12.30 -5.21
N THR A 98 -9.10 -12.89 -5.68
CA THR A 98 -9.06 -13.86 -6.78
C THR A 98 -10.29 -13.76 -7.65
N LEU A 99 -11.49 -13.91 -7.08
CA LEU A 99 -12.72 -13.97 -7.87
C LEU A 99 -13.05 -12.66 -8.58
N VAL A 100 -13.02 -11.53 -7.86
CA VAL A 100 -13.31 -10.22 -8.46
C VAL A 100 -12.32 -9.87 -9.57
N PRO A 101 -10.98 -9.91 -9.36
CA PRO A 101 -10.05 -9.57 -10.43
C PRO A 101 -10.12 -10.53 -11.63
N ASN A 102 -10.34 -11.83 -11.40
CA ASN A 102 -10.50 -12.78 -12.49
C ASN A 102 -11.79 -12.51 -13.30
N TYR A 103 -12.87 -12.09 -12.65
CA TYR A 103 -14.12 -11.72 -13.33
C TYR A 103 -13.92 -10.49 -14.22
N LEU A 104 -13.34 -9.41 -13.67
CA LEU A 104 -13.04 -8.18 -14.42
C LEU A 104 -12.20 -8.47 -15.68
N GLN A 105 -11.23 -9.38 -15.57
CA GLN A 105 -10.41 -9.79 -16.71
C GLN A 105 -11.14 -10.70 -17.70
N SER A 106 -12.03 -11.57 -17.22
CA SER A 106 -12.76 -12.53 -18.07
C SER A 106 -13.87 -11.84 -18.87
N PHE A 107 -14.40 -10.73 -18.37
CA PHE A 107 -15.53 -10.00 -18.96
C PHE A 107 -15.22 -8.50 -19.16
N PRO A 108 -14.12 -8.14 -19.86
CA PRO A 108 -13.65 -6.76 -19.93
C PRO A 108 -14.67 -5.80 -20.56
N ASN A 109 -15.50 -6.29 -21.50
CA ASN A 109 -16.54 -5.48 -22.13
C ASN A 109 -17.72 -5.19 -21.19
N GLU A 110 -18.08 -6.14 -20.33
CA GLU A 110 -19.18 -5.97 -19.35
C GLU A 110 -18.75 -5.07 -18.20
N THR A 111 -17.48 -5.21 -17.79
CA THR A 111 -16.92 -4.51 -16.63
C THR A 111 -16.13 -3.27 -17.00
N ALA A 112 -16.21 -2.80 -18.26
CA ALA A 112 -15.45 -1.67 -18.76
C ALA A 112 -15.69 -0.39 -17.93
N ASP A 113 -16.96 -0.17 -17.56
CA ASP A 113 -17.40 1.02 -16.84
C ASP A 113 -17.49 0.79 -15.32
N TRP A 114 -16.94 -0.32 -14.82
CA TRP A 114 -17.02 -0.65 -13.40
C TRP A 114 -15.90 0.04 -12.62
N ASP A 115 -16.26 0.76 -11.56
CA ASP A 115 -15.30 1.34 -10.63
C ASP A 115 -15.17 0.49 -9.36
N VAL A 116 -14.38 -0.59 -9.46
CA VAL A 116 -14.09 -1.48 -8.33
C VAL A 116 -12.88 -0.98 -7.55
N VAL A 117 -13.08 -0.72 -6.25
CA VAL A 117 -12.03 -0.23 -5.34
C VAL A 117 -11.61 -1.28 -4.33
N PHE A 118 -10.31 -1.28 -3.99
CA PHE A 118 -9.71 -2.23 -3.06
C PHE A 118 -9.12 -1.54 -1.83
N ASP A 119 -9.10 -2.28 -0.71
CA ASP A 119 -8.50 -1.83 0.54
C ASP A 119 -7.02 -1.53 0.40
N ALA A 120 -6.56 -0.64 1.26
CA ALA A 120 -5.15 -0.32 1.37
C ALA A 120 -4.30 -1.52 1.79
N ARG A 121 -3.13 -1.67 1.14
CA ARG A 121 -2.12 -2.67 1.47
C ARG A 121 -0.74 -2.05 1.50
N GLY A 122 -0.40 -1.49 2.66
CA GLY A 122 0.83 -0.75 2.84
C GLY A 122 0.62 0.76 2.77
N HIS A 123 1.72 1.49 2.82
CA HIS A 123 1.74 2.93 3.02
C HIS A 123 2.81 3.57 2.16
N PHE A 124 2.50 4.75 1.62
CA PHE A 124 3.44 5.64 0.95
C PHE A 124 3.61 6.89 1.81
N ILE A 125 4.84 7.23 2.15
CA ILE A 125 5.16 8.34 3.06
C ILE A 125 6.09 9.32 2.37
N GLU A 126 5.64 10.56 2.24
CA GLU A 126 6.48 11.66 1.74
C GLU A 126 7.46 12.14 2.81
N PRO A 127 8.69 12.56 2.42
CA PRO A 127 9.59 13.20 3.35
C PRO A 127 9.07 14.59 3.74
N HIS A 128 9.43 15.04 4.94
CA HIS A 128 9.17 16.40 5.51
C HIS A 128 7.73 16.78 5.82
N THR A 129 6.74 16.27 5.08
CA THR A 129 5.32 16.67 5.23
C THR A 129 4.55 15.81 6.23
N ASN A 130 5.14 14.69 6.68
CA ASN A 130 4.44 13.61 7.40
C ASN A 130 3.19 13.10 6.67
N ARG A 131 3.08 13.38 5.35
CA ARG A 131 1.96 12.92 4.56
C ARG A 131 2.11 11.43 4.32
N GLU A 132 1.14 10.69 4.84
CA GLU A 132 1.02 9.24 4.67
C GLU A 132 -0.21 8.94 3.82
N VAL A 133 0.01 8.20 2.75
CA VAL A 133 -1.01 7.78 1.79
C VAL A 133 -1.16 6.27 1.91
N PRO A 134 -2.30 5.76 2.41
CA PRO A 134 -2.54 4.34 2.44
C PRO A 134 -2.66 3.81 1.00
N LEU A 135 -2.01 2.69 0.67
CA LEU A 135 -1.93 2.15 -0.69
C LEU A 135 -3.20 1.38 -1.09
N GLY A 136 -4.34 2.08 -1.10
CA GLY A 136 -5.65 1.64 -1.57
C GLY A 136 -6.12 2.44 -2.77
N THR A 137 -7.09 1.93 -3.53
CA THR A 137 -7.47 2.49 -4.83
C THR A 137 -7.89 3.96 -4.75
N LEU A 138 -8.75 4.32 -3.80
CA LEU A 138 -9.24 5.70 -3.65
C LEU A 138 -8.13 6.65 -3.19
N ALA A 139 -7.42 6.32 -2.11
CA ALA A 139 -6.37 7.18 -1.57
C ALA A 139 -5.22 7.45 -2.56
N VAL A 140 -4.87 6.47 -3.39
CA VAL A 140 -3.89 6.67 -4.47
C VAL A 140 -4.43 7.58 -5.57
N ARG A 141 -5.68 7.40 -5.99
CA ARG A 141 -6.32 8.29 -6.98
C ARG A 141 -6.40 9.73 -6.47
N ASP A 142 -6.83 9.93 -5.22
CA ASP A 142 -6.90 11.25 -4.59
C ASP A 142 -5.52 11.93 -4.55
N TYR A 143 -4.49 11.15 -4.22
CA TYR A 143 -3.10 11.62 -4.23
C TYR A 143 -2.64 12.07 -5.63
N LEU A 144 -2.87 11.23 -6.65
CA LEU A 144 -2.48 11.50 -8.04
C LEU A 144 -3.24 12.67 -8.67
N ASN A 145 -4.52 12.83 -8.32
CA ASN A 145 -5.34 13.95 -8.78
C ASN A 145 -4.96 15.30 -8.15
N GLY A 146 -3.98 15.31 -7.23
CA GLY A 146 -3.61 16.51 -6.50
C GLY A 146 -4.71 16.99 -5.54
N GLU A 147 -5.72 16.16 -5.27
CA GLU A 147 -6.72 16.43 -4.25
C GLU A 147 -6.04 16.40 -2.88
N THR A 148 -5.58 17.59 -2.51
CA THR A 148 -5.12 17.86 -1.17
C THR A 148 -6.39 17.88 -0.34
N SER A 149 -6.62 16.82 0.45
CA SER A 149 -7.52 16.98 1.59
C SER A 149 -7.11 18.28 2.28
N SER A 150 -8.10 19.16 2.43
CA SER A 150 -8.00 20.57 2.82
C SER A 150 -7.43 20.78 4.24
N TYR A 151 -6.42 20.02 4.63
CA TYR A 151 -5.57 20.24 5.80
C TYR A 151 -4.41 21.19 5.48
N LEU A 152 -4.50 21.99 4.42
CA LEU A 152 -4.05 23.38 4.54
C LEU A 152 -4.96 24.04 5.58
N SER A 153 -4.74 23.68 6.83
CA SER A 153 -5.18 24.45 7.98
C SER A 153 -4.86 25.92 7.68
N GLU A 154 -5.80 26.80 7.98
CA GLU A 154 -5.62 28.26 7.91
C GLU A 154 -4.42 28.75 8.76
N THR A 155 -3.78 27.86 9.54
CA THR A 155 -2.41 28.04 10.00
C THR A 155 -1.43 27.87 8.84
N VAL A 156 -0.88 29.00 8.39
CA VAL A 156 0.19 29.03 7.39
C VAL A 156 1.27 28.02 7.75
N THR A 157 1.35 26.95 6.97
CA THR A 157 2.41 25.95 7.08
C THR A 157 3.72 26.61 6.65
N THR A 158 4.77 26.45 7.46
CA THR A 158 6.13 26.96 7.19
C THR A 158 6.77 26.33 5.94
N LEU A 159 6.20 25.23 5.45
CA LEU A 159 6.70 24.51 4.28
C LEU A 159 6.19 25.14 2.99
N PHE A 160 7.06 25.18 1.97
CA PHE A 160 6.67 25.52 0.61
C PHE A 160 5.63 24.49 0.11
N PRO A 161 4.49 24.92 -0.47
CA PRO A 161 3.41 24.03 -0.86
C PRO A 161 3.81 23.26 -2.12
N THR A 162 4.22 22.01 -1.94
CA THR A 162 4.51 21.09 -3.04
C THR A 162 3.59 19.90 -2.94
N LEU A 163 3.18 19.34 -4.08
CA LEU A 163 2.43 18.09 -4.16
C LEU A 163 3.21 17.12 -5.04
N GLY A 164 3.32 15.86 -4.62
CA GLY A 164 4.07 14.87 -5.39
C GLY A 164 5.58 15.06 -5.32
N PRO A 165 6.33 14.45 -6.25
CA PRO A 165 7.79 14.51 -6.28
C PRO A 165 8.32 15.93 -6.53
N LYS A 166 7.61 16.73 -7.32
CA LYS A 166 8.06 18.06 -7.76
C LYS A 166 8.47 18.93 -6.58
N ASN A 167 9.76 19.31 -6.56
CA ASN A 167 10.36 20.16 -5.52
C ASN A 167 10.29 19.59 -4.09
N ARG A 168 10.02 18.28 -3.92
CA ARG A 168 9.88 17.62 -2.59
C ARG A 168 10.82 16.43 -2.39
N PHE A 169 10.83 15.49 -3.33
CA PHE A 169 11.62 14.27 -3.26
C PHE A 169 12.05 13.84 -4.65
N ASN A 170 13.16 13.13 -4.77
CA ASN A 170 13.73 12.72 -6.06
C ASN A 170 13.84 11.21 -6.25
N ALA A 171 13.33 10.40 -5.33
CA ALA A 171 13.20 8.97 -5.51
C ALA A 171 12.11 8.39 -4.62
N ILE A 172 11.60 7.22 -5.00
CA ILE A 172 10.73 6.38 -4.17
C ILE A 172 11.51 5.15 -3.75
N LEU A 173 11.70 4.94 -2.44
CA LEU A 173 12.26 3.71 -1.89
C LEU A 173 11.14 2.73 -1.54
N PHE A 174 11.04 1.65 -2.29
CA PHE A 174 10.12 0.55 -2.03
C PHE A 174 10.71 -0.47 -1.05
N LEU A 175 9.91 -0.87 -0.05
CA LEU A 175 10.26 -1.83 1.00
C LEU A 175 9.18 -2.92 1.11
N GLU A 176 9.59 -4.19 1.03
CA GLU A 176 8.67 -5.34 1.15
C GLU A 176 8.08 -5.54 2.57
N LYS A 177 8.69 -4.92 3.60
CA LYS A 177 8.32 -5.10 5.01
C LYS A 177 8.21 -3.77 5.74
N GLU A 178 7.10 -3.57 6.44
CA GLU A 178 6.87 -2.39 7.32
C GLU A 178 7.75 -2.38 8.58
N GLY A 179 8.40 -3.49 8.93
CA GLY A 179 9.20 -3.61 10.15
C GLY A 179 10.38 -2.63 10.24
N PHE A 180 10.87 -2.12 9.11
CA PHE A 180 11.98 -1.17 9.06
C PHE A 180 11.56 0.29 9.32
N MET A 181 10.26 0.60 9.26
CA MET A 181 9.78 1.99 9.33
C MET A 181 10.24 2.74 10.59
N PRO A 182 10.17 2.17 11.82
CA PRO A 182 10.64 2.86 13.02
C PRO A 182 12.14 3.19 12.98
N LEU A 183 12.96 2.30 12.41
CA LEU A 183 14.40 2.50 12.24
C LEU A 183 14.68 3.63 11.26
N LEU A 184 14.05 3.59 10.07
CA LEU A 184 14.24 4.58 9.01
C LEU A 184 13.75 5.97 9.44
N GLN A 185 12.64 6.05 10.16
CA GLN A 185 12.12 7.28 10.75
C GLN A 185 13.08 7.87 11.78
N LYS A 186 13.62 7.04 12.69
CA LYS A 186 14.59 7.48 13.70
C LYS A 186 15.90 7.97 13.08
N ALA A 187 16.38 7.30 12.03
CA ALA A 187 17.54 7.70 11.25
C ALA A 187 17.28 8.92 10.35
N ARG A 188 16.01 9.33 10.21
CA ARG A 188 15.54 10.38 9.30
C ARG A 188 15.99 10.16 7.85
N LEU A 189 16.04 8.90 7.40
CA LEU A 189 16.60 8.54 6.10
C LEU A 189 15.85 9.25 4.96
N ALA A 190 14.50 9.18 4.99
CA ALA A 190 13.63 9.86 4.03
C ALA A 190 13.94 11.37 3.92
N GLN A 191 14.13 12.03 5.06
CA GLN A 191 14.40 13.47 5.11
C GLN A 191 15.86 13.83 4.80
N ARG A 192 16.81 12.92 4.96
CA ARG A 192 18.24 13.16 4.65
C ARG A 192 18.51 13.09 3.16
N TYR A 193 17.83 12.17 2.47
CA TYR A 193 18.01 11.93 1.04
C TYR A 193 16.88 12.48 0.16
N ASP A 194 15.85 13.10 0.76
CA ASP A 194 14.64 13.56 0.07
C ASP A 194 14.03 12.46 -0.79
N ILE A 195 13.73 11.33 -0.13
CA ILE A 195 13.09 10.17 -0.76
C ILE A 195 11.75 9.89 -0.09
N ALA A 196 10.75 9.52 -0.89
CA ALA A 196 9.51 8.97 -0.38
C ALA A 196 9.71 7.48 -0.07
N ILE A 197 9.05 6.97 0.96
CA ILE A 197 9.11 5.55 1.32
C ILE A 197 7.78 4.90 0.99
N MET A 198 7.82 3.90 0.12
CA MET A 198 6.69 3.01 -0.16
C MET A 198 6.93 1.69 0.56
N SER A 199 6.00 1.24 1.38
CA SER A 199 6.08 -0.05 2.05
C SER A 199 4.82 -0.86 1.80
N THR A 200 4.97 -2.17 1.56
CA THR A 200 3.84 -3.10 1.39
C THR A 200 4.00 -4.30 2.32
N LYS A 201 2.99 -5.18 2.33
CA LYS A 201 3.10 -6.52 2.93
C LYS A 201 3.04 -7.54 1.81
N GLY A 202 4.21 -8.06 1.42
CA GLY A 202 4.35 -8.97 0.27
C GLY A 202 4.22 -8.25 -1.07
N VAL A 203 3.72 -8.95 -2.09
CA VAL A 203 3.61 -8.43 -3.47
C VAL A 203 2.81 -7.12 -3.55
N SER A 204 3.29 -6.22 -4.40
CA SER A 204 2.72 -4.88 -4.60
C SER A 204 1.24 -4.96 -4.99
N SER A 205 0.40 -4.13 -4.37
CA SER A 205 -1.00 -3.97 -4.78
C SER A 205 -1.10 -3.27 -6.13
N THR A 206 -2.26 -3.38 -6.80
CA THR A 206 -2.53 -2.62 -8.05
C THR A 206 -2.45 -1.11 -7.81
N ALA A 207 -2.91 -0.63 -6.65
CA ALA A 207 -2.81 0.77 -6.25
C ALA A 207 -1.34 1.23 -6.09
N ALA A 208 -0.48 0.41 -5.46
CA ALA A 208 0.95 0.71 -5.36
C ALA A 208 1.61 0.80 -6.74
N ARG A 209 1.24 -0.11 -7.65
CA ARG A 209 1.76 -0.13 -9.03
C ARG A 209 1.27 1.07 -9.83
N GLN A 210 0.00 1.47 -9.68
CA GLN A 210 -0.52 2.68 -10.30
C GLN A 210 0.22 3.94 -9.84
N LEU A 211 0.52 4.04 -8.54
CA LEU A 211 1.31 5.14 -8.01
C LEU A 211 2.73 5.15 -8.61
N VAL A 212 3.38 3.98 -8.70
CA VAL A 212 4.70 3.84 -9.35
C VAL A 212 4.65 4.21 -10.83
N ASP A 213 3.67 3.68 -11.57
CA ASP A 213 3.50 3.89 -13.00
C ASP A 213 3.43 5.38 -13.35
N GLN A 214 2.68 6.15 -12.55
CA GLN A 214 2.50 7.58 -12.77
C GLN A 214 3.68 8.44 -12.25
N LEU A 215 4.30 8.08 -11.12
CA LEU A 215 5.36 8.89 -10.52
C LEU A 215 6.77 8.56 -11.02
N CYS A 216 6.98 7.36 -11.56
CA CYS A 216 8.30 6.83 -11.93
C CYS A 216 8.45 6.58 -13.43
N SER A 217 7.71 7.33 -14.26
CA SER A 217 7.75 7.21 -15.73
C SER A 217 9.09 7.69 -16.29
N ALA A 218 9.87 6.80 -16.90
CA ALA A 218 11.17 7.09 -17.49
C ALA A 218 11.15 8.15 -18.61
N SER A 219 9.96 8.45 -19.16
CA SER A 219 9.78 9.43 -20.24
C SER A 219 9.48 10.85 -19.74
N ASP A 220 9.17 11.02 -18.46
CA ASP A 220 8.83 12.30 -17.87
C ASP A 220 10.00 12.85 -17.06
N ILE A 221 10.41 14.08 -17.37
CA ILE A 221 11.51 14.79 -16.68
C ILE A 221 11.19 15.14 -15.22
N SER A 222 9.91 15.14 -14.86
CA SER A 222 9.42 15.40 -13.51
C SER A 222 9.19 14.13 -12.68
N SER A 223 9.41 12.95 -13.29
CA SER A 223 9.35 11.66 -12.61
C SER A 223 10.56 11.44 -11.69
N VAL A 224 10.45 10.42 -10.85
CA VAL A 224 11.51 10.02 -9.93
C VAL A 224 11.79 8.52 -10.05
N PRO A 225 13.05 8.07 -9.92
CA PRO A 225 13.37 6.65 -9.93
C PRO A 225 12.73 5.88 -8.78
N LEU A 226 12.33 4.65 -9.07
CA LEU A 226 11.93 3.64 -8.10
C LEU A 226 13.16 2.85 -7.64
N LEU A 227 13.45 2.89 -6.35
CA LEU A 227 14.53 2.14 -5.71
C LEU A 227 13.92 0.98 -4.93
N ILE A 228 14.23 -0.26 -5.29
CA ILE A 228 13.59 -1.44 -4.71
C ILE A 228 14.53 -2.09 -3.70
N LEU A 229 14.12 -2.16 -2.45
CA LEU A 229 14.83 -2.85 -1.38
C LEU A 229 14.07 -4.12 -0.97
N ARG A 230 14.72 -5.27 -1.16
CA ARG A 230 14.15 -6.60 -0.93
C ARG A 230 15.12 -7.54 -0.24
N ASP A 231 14.56 -8.60 0.33
CA ASP A 231 15.31 -9.74 0.85
C ASP A 231 16.01 -10.52 -0.30
N PHE A 232 17.00 -11.34 0.06
CA PHE A 232 17.64 -12.27 -0.86
C PHE A 232 16.92 -13.63 -0.80
N ASP A 233 15.76 -13.67 -1.45
CA ASP A 233 14.96 -14.88 -1.61
C ASP A 233 14.10 -14.82 -2.88
N LYS A 234 13.41 -15.93 -3.18
CA LYS A 234 12.53 -16.04 -4.35
C LYS A 234 11.40 -15.00 -4.36
N ALA A 235 10.84 -14.68 -3.20
CA ALA A 235 9.72 -13.74 -3.10
C ALA A 235 10.19 -12.32 -3.39
N GLY A 236 11.31 -11.90 -2.81
CA GLY A 236 11.96 -10.61 -3.07
C GLY A 236 12.21 -10.41 -4.57
N PHE A 237 12.86 -11.37 -5.24
CA PHE A 237 13.09 -11.32 -6.69
C PHE A 237 11.77 -11.18 -7.48
N THR A 238 10.75 -11.94 -7.09
CA THR A 238 9.41 -11.83 -7.72
C THR A 238 8.83 -10.44 -7.52
N ILE A 239 8.93 -9.86 -6.33
CA ILE A 239 8.40 -8.54 -6.01
C ILE A 239 9.08 -7.46 -6.85
N ALA A 240 10.41 -7.46 -6.88
CA ALA A 240 11.18 -6.51 -7.67
C ALA A 240 10.82 -6.57 -9.15
N ALA A 241 10.69 -7.77 -9.71
CA ALA A 241 10.25 -7.95 -11.10
C ALA A 241 8.82 -7.47 -11.32
N THR A 242 7.88 -7.82 -10.42
CA THR A 242 6.47 -7.44 -10.57
C THR A 242 6.25 -5.93 -10.56
N LEU A 243 7.07 -5.16 -9.84
CA LEU A 243 6.98 -3.68 -9.84
C LEU A 243 7.37 -3.03 -11.17
N GLN A 244 7.93 -3.80 -12.11
CA GLN A 244 8.47 -3.30 -13.37
C GLN A 244 7.87 -3.99 -14.60
N LYS A 245 7.16 -5.12 -14.40
CA LYS A 245 6.60 -5.92 -15.48
C LYS A 245 5.11 -6.08 -15.35
N ASP A 246 4.44 -6.16 -16.48
CA ASP A 246 3.01 -6.44 -16.56
C ASP A 246 2.63 -7.73 -15.87
N THR A 247 1.45 -7.74 -15.28
CA THR A 247 0.85 -8.92 -14.69
C THR A 247 -0.57 -9.05 -15.18
N GLN A 248 -1.15 -10.21 -14.93
CA GLN A 248 -2.57 -10.45 -15.18
C GLN A 248 -3.48 -9.37 -14.56
N ARG A 249 -3.06 -8.71 -13.48
CA ARG A 249 -3.86 -7.72 -12.74
C ARG A 249 -3.57 -6.26 -13.06
N TYR A 250 -2.45 -5.98 -13.71
CA TYR A 250 -2.01 -4.62 -13.93
C TYR A 250 -1.09 -4.60 -15.15
N GLN A 251 -1.43 -3.72 -16.09
CA GLN A 251 -0.63 -3.40 -17.26
C GLN A 251 -0.10 -1.99 -17.05
N PHE A 252 1.21 -1.80 -17.15
CA PHE A 252 1.82 -0.48 -17.02
C PHE A 252 1.55 0.35 -18.28
N GLU A 253 1.21 1.62 -18.07
CA GLU A 253 1.08 2.59 -19.15
C GLU A 253 2.45 3.21 -19.49
N ASN A 254 3.35 3.29 -18.51
CA ASN A 254 4.67 3.88 -18.65
C ASN A 254 5.79 2.84 -18.45
N LEU A 255 6.93 3.10 -19.09
CA LEU A 255 8.17 2.42 -18.73
C LEU A 255 8.65 2.97 -17.37
N VAL A 256 8.70 2.10 -16.36
CA VAL A 256 9.14 2.49 -15.01
C VAL A 256 10.67 2.57 -14.95
N ASP A 257 11.22 3.70 -14.51
CA ASP A 257 12.65 3.83 -14.18
C ASP A 257 12.91 3.24 -12.80
N ALA A 258 13.38 1.98 -12.75
CA ALA A 258 13.52 1.22 -11.52
C ALA A 258 14.91 0.59 -11.36
N TYR A 259 15.40 0.62 -10.12
CA TYR A 259 16.70 0.08 -9.72
C TYR A 259 16.53 -0.90 -8.56
N ASP A 260 16.92 -2.16 -8.77
CA ASP A 260 16.95 -3.18 -7.70
C ASP A 260 18.17 -2.98 -6.81
N LEU A 261 17.96 -2.40 -5.63
CA LEU A 261 18.96 -2.23 -4.56
C LEU A 261 18.94 -3.38 -3.55
N GLY A 262 18.16 -4.43 -3.81
CA GLY A 262 18.00 -5.57 -2.92
C GLY A 262 19.30 -6.31 -2.62
N LEU A 263 19.27 -7.11 -1.56
CA LEU A 263 20.40 -7.96 -1.20
C LEU A 263 20.78 -8.89 -2.36
N ARG A 264 22.07 -8.91 -2.68
CA ARG A 264 22.70 -9.82 -3.65
C ARG A 264 23.65 -10.78 -2.95
N LEU A 265 24.04 -11.86 -3.63
CA LEU A 265 24.99 -12.83 -3.06
C LEU A 265 26.32 -12.18 -2.65
N ALA A 266 26.78 -11.16 -3.39
CA ALA A 266 27.97 -10.40 -3.02
C ALA A 266 27.81 -9.65 -1.69
N ASP A 267 26.64 -9.08 -1.40
CA ASP A 267 26.37 -8.42 -0.12
C ASP A 267 26.33 -9.46 1.02
N VAL A 268 25.70 -10.62 0.79
CA VAL A 268 25.66 -11.73 1.76
C VAL A 268 27.07 -12.16 2.17
N GLN A 269 27.99 -12.29 1.21
CA GLN A 269 29.38 -12.67 1.44
C GLN A 269 30.18 -11.54 2.09
N ALA A 270 30.02 -10.30 1.64
CA ALA A 270 30.77 -9.15 2.16
C ALA A 270 30.47 -8.84 3.63
N TYR A 271 29.21 -9.07 4.06
CA TYR A 271 28.76 -8.77 5.41
C TYR A 271 28.63 -10.01 6.31
N ASP A 272 28.99 -11.20 5.81
CA ASP A 272 28.88 -12.49 6.51
C ASP A 272 27.47 -12.70 7.09
N LEU A 273 26.45 -12.50 6.26
CA LEU A 273 25.05 -12.52 6.71
C LEU A 273 24.57 -13.96 6.94
N PRO A 274 23.89 -14.24 8.07
CA PRO A 274 23.35 -15.57 8.35
C PRO A 274 22.28 -15.96 7.33
N ALA A 275 22.42 -17.18 6.78
CA ALA A 275 21.48 -17.77 5.86
C ALA A 275 20.53 -18.74 6.58
N GLU A 276 19.26 -18.72 6.20
CA GLU A 276 18.23 -19.63 6.70
C GLU A 276 17.87 -20.66 5.63
N THR A 277 17.60 -21.90 6.03
CA THR A 277 17.09 -22.93 5.11
C THR A 277 15.62 -22.68 4.78
N VAL A 278 15.26 -22.79 3.50
CA VAL A 278 13.88 -22.65 3.01
C VAL A 278 13.47 -23.85 2.16
N SER A 279 12.19 -24.21 2.21
CA SER A 279 11.57 -25.27 1.40
C SER A 279 10.56 -24.65 0.43
N TYR A 280 10.67 -25.01 -0.85
CA TYR A 280 9.78 -24.54 -1.92
C TYR A 280 8.69 -25.56 -2.30
N GLY A 281 8.65 -26.70 -1.59
CA GLY A 281 7.75 -27.79 -1.94
C GLY A 281 8.08 -28.39 -3.31
N LYS A 282 7.06 -28.85 -4.04
CA LYS A 282 7.28 -29.62 -5.28
C LYS A 282 7.60 -28.76 -6.52
N SER A 283 7.41 -27.45 -6.44
CA SER A 283 7.59 -26.55 -7.57
C SER A 283 9.04 -26.08 -7.64
N ASP A 284 9.65 -26.23 -8.81
CA ASP A 284 11.01 -25.77 -9.06
C ASP A 284 11.09 -24.23 -9.00
N PRO A 285 11.87 -23.64 -8.06
CA PRO A 285 12.02 -22.19 -7.97
C PRO A 285 12.99 -21.62 -9.01
N GLN A 286 13.85 -22.42 -9.64
CA GLN A 286 14.97 -21.92 -10.45
C GLN A 286 14.52 -21.14 -11.67
N TYR A 287 13.46 -21.59 -12.35
CA TYR A 287 12.91 -20.88 -13.51
C TYR A 287 12.44 -19.47 -13.13
N ASN A 288 11.69 -19.34 -12.03
CA ASN A 288 11.18 -18.06 -11.55
C ASN A 288 12.31 -17.13 -11.09
N LEU A 289 13.34 -17.65 -10.42
CA LEU A 289 14.52 -16.87 -10.04
C LEU A 289 15.24 -16.31 -11.27
N ARG A 290 15.48 -17.16 -12.28
CA ARG A 290 16.13 -16.77 -13.53
C ARG A 290 15.33 -15.72 -14.29
N GLU A 291 14.02 -15.93 -14.43
CA GLU A 291 13.11 -14.97 -15.09
C GLU A 291 13.10 -13.60 -14.39
N ASN A 292 13.34 -13.57 -13.08
CA ASN A 292 13.33 -12.35 -12.28
C ASN A 292 14.73 -11.77 -12.02
N GLY A 293 15.76 -12.21 -12.76
CA GLY A 293 17.07 -11.56 -12.78
C GLY A 293 18.05 -12.02 -11.69
N ALA A 294 17.89 -13.23 -11.15
CA ALA A 294 18.92 -13.89 -10.34
C ALA A 294 20.01 -14.48 -11.23
N THR A 295 21.29 -14.39 -10.83
CA THR A 295 22.40 -15.06 -11.53
C THR A 295 22.42 -16.56 -11.26
N GLU A 296 23.18 -17.34 -12.03
CA GLU A 296 23.28 -18.79 -11.81
C GLU A 296 23.90 -19.13 -10.45
N GLU A 297 24.84 -18.32 -9.96
CA GLU A 297 25.42 -18.46 -8.61
C GLU A 297 24.37 -18.17 -7.53
N GLU A 298 23.56 -17.13 -7.73
CA GLU A 298 22.45 -16.80 -6.82
C GLU A 298 21.40 -17.92 -6.82
N ILE A 299 21.06 -18.47 -7.99
CA ILE A 299 20.12 -19.59 -8.13
C ILE A 299 20.66 -20.84 -7.42
N ALA A 300 21.95 -21.15 -7.56
CA ALA A 300 22.57 -22.30 -6.89
C ALA A 300 22.56 -22.14 -5.36
N PHE A 301 22.71 -20.91 -4.85
CA PHE A 301 22.59 -20.60 -3.43
C PHE A 301 21.13 -20.74 -2.93
N LEU A 302 20.20 -20.12 -3.66
CA LEU A 302 18.78 -20.08 -3.30
C LEU A 302 18.07 -21.42 -3.52
N CYS A 303 18.57 -22.28 -4.42
CA CYS A 303 18.00 -23.59 -4.71
C CYS A 303 19.11 -24.66 -4.85
N GLN A 304 19.36 -25.38 -3.77
CA GLN A 304 20.38 -26.44 -3.70
C GLN A 304 19.91 -27.79 -4.27
N GLY A 305 18.68 -27.85 -4.78
CA GLY A 305 18.14 -29.02 -5.46
C GLY A 305 16.92 -29.65 -4.77
N GLN A 306 16.51 -30.81 -5.30
CA GLN A 306 15.27 -31.49 -4.93
C GLN A 306 15.55 -32.68 -4.01
N GLY A 307 14.88 -32.71 -2.86
CA GLY A 307 14.79 -33.87 -1.98
C GLY A 307 13.42 -34.54 -2.04
N PHE A 308 13.20 -35.54 -1.18
CA PHE A 308 11.93 -36.27 -1.07
C PHE A 308 10.73 -35.35 -0.78
N SER A 309 10.94 -34.31 0.03
CA SER A 309 9.91 -33.32 0.39
C SER A 309 9.76 -32.17 -0.61
N GLY A 310 10.55 -32.15 -1.69
CA GLY A 310 10.58 -31.06 -2.67
C GLY A 310 11.91 -30.31 -2.73
N TYR A 311 11.89 -29.17 -3.41
CA TYR A 311 13.04 -28.27 -3.57
C TYR A 311 13.36 -27.52 -2.28
N ARG A 312 14.64 -27.33 -2.03
CA ARG A 312 15.17 -26.60 -0.87
C ARG A 312 16.34 -25.72 -1.25
N GLY A 313 16.62 -24.74 -0.42
CA GLY A 313 17.85 -23.94 -0.51
C GLY A 313 17.95 -22.98 0.65
N HIS A 314 18.55 -21.81 0.39
CA HIS A 314 18.78 -20.80 1.39
C HIS A 314 18.05 -19.50 1.07
N ARG A 315 17.86 -18.67 2.10
CA ARG A 315 17.41 -17.29 1.99
C ARG A 315 18.16 -16.42 2.98
N VAL A 316 18.28 -15.14 2.68
CA VAL A 316 18.85 -14.15 3.61
C VAL A 316 17.89 -12.97 3.70
N GLU A 317 17.41 -12.67 4.90
CA GLU A 317 16.56 -11.51 5.15
C GLU A 317 17.39 -10.24 5.35
N LEU A 318 16.84 -9.07 5.00
CA LEU A 318 17.41 -7.77 5.36
C LEU A 318 17.57 -7.61 6.89
N ASN A 319 16.73 -8.30 7.68
CA ASN A 319 16.86 -8.35 9.14
C ASN A 319 18.12 -9.07 9.63
N ALA A 320 18.87 -9.73 8.74
CA ALA A 320 20.16 -10.34 9.08
C ALA A 320 21.23 -9.28 9.39
N PHE A 321 21.05 -8.03 8.95
CA PHE A 321 21.91 -6.92 9.32
C PHE A 321 21.65 -6.44 10.75
N THR A 322 22.70 -5.97 11.42
CA THR A 322 22.54 -5.06 12.56
C THR A 322 22.02 -3.70 12.07
N SER A 323 21.27 -2.97 12.90
CA SER A 323 20.58 -1.75 12.48
C SER A 323 21.52 -0.66 11.93
N ASP A 324 22.73 -0.54 12.47
CA ASP A 324 23.77 0.37 12.01
C ASP A 324 24.32 -0.02 10.64
N LYS A 325 24.64 -1.31 10.43
CA LYS A 325 25.12 -1.84 9.15
C LYS A 325 24.06 -1.74 8.06
N LEU A 326 22.79 -2.01 8.40
CA LEU A 326 21.68 -1.87 7.46
C LEU A 326 21.55 -0.43 6.95
N LEU A 327 21.59 0.55 7.86
CA LEU A 327 21.51 1.97 7.50
C LEU A 327 22.70 2.38 6.61
N ALA A 328 23.93 2.03 7.01
CA ALA A 328 25.12 2.33 6.21
C ALA A 328 25.03 1.69 4.81
N TRP A 329 24.60 0.44 4.72
CA TRP A 329 24.44 -0.26 3.44
C TRP A 329 23.38 0.39 2.55
N ILE A 330 22.22 0.80 3.11
CA ILE A 330 21.19 1.54 2.34
C ILE A 330 21.76 2.89 1.88
N GLU A 331 22.42 3.63 2.77
CA GLU A 331 23.02 4.94 2.45
C GLU A 331 24.05 4.86 1.33
N ASP A 332 24.90 3.83 1.34
CA ASP A 332 25.89 3.58 0.28
C ASP A 332 25.20 3.29 -1.07
N LYS A 333 24.15 2.47 -1.08
CA LYS A 333 23.38 2.18 -2.32
C LYS A 333 22.70 3.44 -2.85
N LEU A 334 22.11 4.26 -1.98
CA LEU A 334 21.51 5.55 -2.37
C LEU A 334 22.55 6.50 -2.98
N GLN A 335 23.73 6.60 -2.37
CA GLN A 335 24.82 7.44 -2.88
C GLN A 335 25.36 6.94 -4.22
N GLN A 336 25.50 5.62 -4.39
CA GLN A 336 25.93 5.00 -5.65
C GLN A 336 24.94 5.28 -6.79
N GLN A 337 23.63 5.35 -6.50
CA GLN A 337 22.59 5.78 -7.45
C GLN A 337 22.53 7.30 -7.65
N GLY A 338 23.37 8.07 -6.97
CA GLY A 338 23.43 9.53 -7.13
C GLY A 338 22.27 10.29 -6.49
N ILE A 339 21.54 9.67 -5.55
CA ILE A 339 20.43 10.31 -4.83
C ILE A 339 20.96 11.44 -3.94
N LYS A 340 20.45 12.64 -4.16
CA LYS A 340 20.85 13.87 -3.47
C LYS A 340 19.64 14.64 -2.96
N LYS A 341 19.88 15.61 -2.08
CA LYS A 341 18.85 16.58 -1.68
C LYS A 341 18.24 17.30 -2.87
N VAL A 342 16.94 17.52 -2.83
CA VAL A 342 16.22 18.32 -3.82
C VAL A 342 16.48 19.79 -3.53
N ILE A 343 16.97 20.49 -4.55
CA ILE A 343 17.09 21.94 -4.56
C ILE A 343 16.28 22.42 -5.78
N PRO A 344 15.16 23.13 -5.56
CA PRO A 344 14.36 23.67 -6.65
C PRO A 344 15.13 24.66 -7.53
N ASP A 345 14.56 24.94 -8.70
CA ASP A 345 15.07 25.98 -9.59
C ASP A 345 14.98 27.40 -8.99
N PHE A 346 15.66 28.35 -9.63
CA PHE A 346 15.75 29.73 -9.16
C PHE A 346 14.38 30.43 -9.08
N GLU A 347 13.46 30.10 -9.99
CA GLU A 347 12.11 30.66 -10.02
C GLU A 347 11.31 30.21 -8.79
N THR A 348 11.28 28.90 -8.53
CA THR A 348 10.66 28.31 -7.35
C THR A 348 11.29 28.85 -6.06
N LEU A 349 12.62 28.98 -6.00
CA LEU A 349 13.32 29.53 -4.84
C LEU A 349 12.94 30.99 -4.59
N THR A 350 12.73 31.78 -5.65
CA THR A 350 12.31 33.19 -5.54
C THR A 350 10.92 33.28 -4.93
N GLU A 351 9.96 32.49 -5.42
CA GLU A 351 8.62 32.42 -4.85
C GLU A 351 8.63 31.96 -3.39
N ALA A 352 9.42 30.92 -3.09
CA ALA A 352 9.56 30.39 -1.73
C ALA A 352 10.13 31.45 -0.77
N TYR A 353 11.12 32.21 -1.22
CA TYR A 353 11.72 33.29 -0.45
C TYR A 353 10.73 34.44 -0.19
N GLN A 354 9.99 34.87 -1.21
CA GLN A 354 8.95 35.90 -1.08
C GLN A 354 7.84 35.48 -0.12
N ARG A 355 7.39 34.23 -0.22
CA ARG A 355 6.42 33.64 0.71
C ARG A 355 6.96 33.64 2.15
N ALA A 356 8.21 33.23 2.35
CA ALA A 356 8.83 33.23 3.67
C ALA A 356 8.92 34.63 4.28
N LEU A 357 9.33 35.64 3.50
CA LEU A 357 9.37 37.04 3.96
C LEU A 357 7.98 37.56 4.33
N THR A 358 6.97 37.23 3.51
CA THR A 358 5.57 37.59 3.79
C THR A 358 5.13 36.98 5.12
N GLN A 359 5.45 35.71 5.35
CA GLN A 359 5.10 35.02 6.58
C GLN A 359 5.79 35.64 7.80
N ILE A 360 7.09 35.91 7.71
CA ILE A 360 7.84 36.60 8.79
C ILE A 360 7.21 37.95 9.11
N HIS A 361 6.77 38.70 8.09
CA HIS A 361 6.12 39.99 8.29
C HIS A 361 4.76 39.86 9.00
N ILE A 362 3.94 38.89 8.59
CA ILE A 362 2.66 38.59 9.25
C ILE A 362 2.89 38.16 10.70
N ASP A 363 3.84 37.26 10.96
CA ASP A 363 4.14 36.76 12.30
C ASP A 363 4.62 37.88 13.22
N ASN A 364 5.46 38.78 12.72
CA ASN A 364 5.92 39.96 13.48
C ASN A 364 4.77 40.94 13.78
N ALA A 365 3.87 41.18 12.82
CA ALA A 365 2.70 42.02 13.01
C ALA A 365 1.73 41.41 14.03
N LEU A 366 1.47 40.10 13.93
CA LEU A 366 0.64 39.36 14.87
C LEU A 366 1.25 39.30 16.27
N ALA A 367 2.56 39.09 16.38
CA ALA A 367 3.27 39.09 17.67
C ALA A 367 3.18 40.46 18.36
N SER A 368 3.40 41.54 17.60
CA SER A 368 3.29 42.91 18.12
C SER A 368 1.86 43.22 18.58
N ALA A 369 0.86 42.90 17.75
CA ALA A 369 -0.54 43.07 18.09
C ALA A 369 -0.94 42.20 19.30
N LYS A 370 -0.45 40.96 19.37
CA LYS A 370 -0.71 40.05 20.49
C LYS A 370 -0.17 40.61 21.80
N THR A 371 1.06 41.13 21.83
CA THR A 371 1.62 41.75 23.04
C THR A 371 0.79 42.97 23.47
N GLU A 372 0.44 43.86 22.54
CA GLU A 372 -0.41 45.03 22.86
C GLU A 372 -1.78 44.61 23.42
N ILE A 373 -2.45 43.67 22.73
CA ILE A 373 -3.76 43.17 23.15
C ILE A 373 -3.66 42.47 24.51
N GLN A 374 -2.62 41.65 24.74
CA GLN A 374 -2.42 40.98 26.02
C GLN A 374 -2.23 41.97 27.17
N ASP A 375 -1.45 43.03 26.98
CA ASP A 375 -1.25 44.04 28.02
C ASP A 375 -2.51 44.85 28.30
N ARG A 376 -3.33 45.13 27.27
CA ARG A 376 -4.65 45.77 27.44
C ARG A 376 -5.64 44.84 28.14
N VAL A 377 -5.67 43.56 27.77
CA VAL A 377 -6.57 42.56 28.36
C VAL A 377 -6.19 42.23 29.80
N LYS A 378 -4.90 42.27 30.18
CA LYS A 378 -4.47 42.14 31.60
C LYS A 378 -5.11 43.19 32.52
N GLN A 379 -5.49 44.35 31.99
CA GLN A 379 -6.17 45.41 32.75
C GLN A 379 -7.68 45.16 32.91
N VAL A 380 -8.25 44.17 32.21
CA VAL A 380 -9.66 43.83 32.30
C VAL A 380 -9.92 43.09 33.62
N ILE A 381 -10.73 43.72 34.47
CA ILE A 381 -11.16 43.12 35.72
C ILE A 381 -12.32 42.17 35.43
N LEU A 382 -12.23 40.95 35.96
CA LEU A 382 -13.33 40.00 35.90
C LEU A 382 -14.59 40.59 36.54
N PRO A 383 -15.73 40.65 35.85
CA PRO A 383 -16.97 41.15 36.42
C PRO A 383 -17.37 40.37 37.68
N LYS A 384 -17.79 41.07 38.74
CA LYS A 384 -18.10 40.45 40.04
C LYS A 384 -19.19 39.36 39.96
N ASN A 385 -20.10 39.46 38.98
CA ASN A 385 -21.20 38.51 38.79
C ASN A 385 -20.88 37.35 37.82
N THR A 386 -19.65 37.23 37.32
CA THR A 386 -19.30 36.21 36.32
C THR A 386 -19.55 34.79 36.83
N ARG A 387 -19.20 34.51 38.10
CA ARG A 387 -19.43 33.19 38.70
C ARG A 387 -20.91 32.83 38.76
N GLN A 388 -21.75 33.77 39.20
CA GLN A 388 -23.20 33.57 39.25
C GLN A 388 -23.78 33.35 37.85
N ALA A 389 -23.31 34.10 36.84
CA ALA A 389 -23.74 33.92 35.46
C ALA A 389 -23.34 32.56 34.87
N ILE A 390 -22.16 32.03 35.22
CA ILE A 390 -21.73 30.68 34.86
C ILE A 390 -22.61 29.63 35.56
N ASP A 391 -22.83 29.77 36.86
CA ASP A 391 -23.66 28.83 37.64
C ASP A 391 -25.11 28.77 37.12
N GLU A 392 -25.70 29.91 36.73
CA GLU A 392 -27.04 29.97 36.14
C GLU A 392 -27.09 29.34 34.74
N ALA A 393 -26.06 29.53 33.92
CA ALA A 393 -25.97 28.94 32.59
C ALA A 393 -25.79 27.42 32.65
N LEU A 394 -24.92 26.91 33.53
CA LEU A 394 -24.70 25.47 33.70
C LEU A 394 -25.90 24.76 34.34
N LYS A 395 -26.69 25.43 35.17
CA LYS A 395 -27.99 24.90 35.63
C LYS A 395 -28.99 24.73 34.50
N LYS A 396 -28.93 25.59 33.48
CA LYS A 396 -29.80 25.54 32.30
C LYS A 396 -29.34 24.48 31.30
N ASN A 397 -28.03 24.37 31.08
CA ASN A 397 -27.40 23.40 30.21
C ASN A 397 -26.24 22.68 30.93
N PRO A 398 -26.49 21.56 31.62
CA PRO A 398 -25.47 20.85 32.40
C PRO A 398 -24.39 20.14 31.57
N ALA A 399 -24.56 20.03 30.25
CA ALA A 399 -23.61 19.39 29.35
C ALA A 399 -22.49 20.34 28.88
N ASP A 400 -22.65 21.65 29.09
CA ASP A 400 -21.66 22.66 28.69
C ASP A 400 -20.49 22.69 29.69
N SER A 401 -19.29 23.07 29.22
CA SER A 401 -18.14 23.32 30.09
C SER A 401 -18.16 24.76 30.64
N TRP A 402 -17.52 24.99 31.80
CA TRP A 402 -17.50 26.34 32.41
C TRP A 402 -16.72 27.35 31.56
N ASP A 403 -15.71 26.89 30.82
CA ASP A 403 -14.85 27.70 29.95
C ASP A 403 -15.52 28.03 28.62
N ASP A 404 -16.35 27.14 28.06
CA ASP A 404 -17.20 27.46 26.90
C ASP A 404 -18.24 28.53 27.26
N VAL A 405 -18.89 28.39 28.42
CA VAL A 405 -19.83 29.40 28.94
C VAL A 405 -19.12 30.73 29.20
N LEU A 406 -17.92 30.71 29.78
CA LEU A 406 -17.12 31.91 30.01
C LEU A 406 -16.73 32.61 28.70
N LEU A 407 -16.36 31.84 27.68
CA LEU A 407 -16.04 32.35 26.35
C LEU A 407 -17.25 33.06 25.73
N ASP A 408 -18.44 32.50 25.85
CA ASP A 408 -19.67 33.12 25.36
C ASP A 408 -20.03 34.41 26.13
N ILE A 409 -19.83 34.44 27.44
CA ILE A 409 -19.96 35.66 28.26
C ILE A 409 -18.96 36.72 27.78
N ALA A 410 -17.70 36.32 27.53
CA ALA A 410 -16.66 37.23 27.04
C ALA A 410 -16.97 37.78 25.64
N LYS A 411 -17.44 36.93 24.71
CA LYS A 411 -17.87 37.34 23.34
C LYS A 411 -18.98 38.38 23.39
N LYS A 412 -20.02 38.13 24.19
CA LYS A 412 -21.17 39.07 24.35
C LYS A 412 -20.75 40.44 24.88
N ARG A 413 -19.66 40.51 25.65
CA ARG A 413 -19.15 41.74 26.25
C ARG A 413 -17.98 42.36 25.48
N TYR A 414 -17.45 41.67 24.47
CA TYR A 414 -16.24 42.05 23.75
C TYR A 414 -16.28 43.49 23.22
N SER A 415 -17.38 43.87 22.56
CA SER A 415 -17.54 45.21 21.99
C SER A 415 -17.50 46.32 23.05
N THR A 416 -18.13 46.10 24.21
CA THR A 416 -18.15 47.06 25.33
C THR A 416 -16.79 47.13 26.01
N THR A 417 -16.14 45.99 26.26
CA THR A 417 -14.83 45.92 26.92
C THR A 417 -13.72 46.56 26.09
N ILE A 418 -13.71 46.34 24.76
CA ILE A 418 -12.71 46.93 23.85
C ILE A 418 -12.91 48.45 23.70
N GLN A 419 -14.16 48.95 23.69
CA GLN A 419 -14.44 50.39 23.64
C GLN A 419 -13.90 51.12 24.87
N THR A 420 -14.04 50.55 26.07
CA THR A 420 -13.48 51.12 27.31
C THR A 420 -11.95 51.12 27.34
N LEU A 421 -11.32 50.13 26.69
CA LEU A 421 -9.86 50.03 26.54
C LEU A 421 -9.26 50.95 25.45
N LYS A 422 -10.08 51.65 24.64
CA LYS A 422 -9.61 52.64 23.64
C LYS A 422 -9.67 54.10 24.15
N GLN A 423 -10.38 54.35 25.25
CA GLN A 423 -10.60 55.70 25.82
C GLN A 423 -9.67 56.03 27.01
N LYS A 424 -8.83 55.07 27.42
CA LYS A 424 -7.69 55.25 28.33
C LYS A 424 -6.41 55.12 27.53
#